data_AF-A0A1C5NTK7-F1
#
_entry.id   AF-A0A1C5NTK7-F1
#
_cell.length_a   1.000
_cell.length_b   1.000
_cell.length_c   1.000
_cell.angle_alpha   90.00
_cell.angle_beta   90.00
_cell.angle_gamma   90.00
#
_symmetry.space_group_name_H-M   'P 1'
#
loop_
_entity.id
_entity.type
_entity.pdbx_description
1 polymer ?
#
loop_
_entity_poly.entity_id
_entity_poly.type
_entity_poly.pdbx_seq_one_letter_code
_entity_poly.pdbx_strand_id
1 'polypeptide(L)'
;MKRTNIRPISNIEKKAITMTGTLFLPLRIRERAWISTQTHTFMTTAVERILEISGNSIVFETRNTRYNLKYENVPNETEVMCA
;
A
#
# COMPACT_ATOMS: atom_id res chain seq x y z
N MET A 1 13.76 -39.68 -15.60
CA MET A 1 13.77 -38.25 -15.19
C MET A 1 12.45 -37.98 -14.45
N LYS A 2 12.46 -37.81 -13.12
CA LYS A 2 11.22 -37.62 -12.34
C LYS A 2 10.75 -36.18 -12.52
N ARG A 3 9.55 -35.98 -13.09
CA ARG A 3 8.88 -34.67 -13.17
C ARG A 3 8.45 -34.27 -11.76
N THR A 4 9.20 -33.39 -11.12
CA THR A 4 8.75 -32.72 -9.90
C THR A 4 7.62 -31.78 -10.27
N ASN A 5 6.39 -32.16 -9.90
CA ASN A 5 5.25 -31.26 -9.92
C ASN A 5 5.53 -30.12 -8.93
N ILE A 6 6.00 -28.98 -9.43
CA ILE A 6 6.07 -27.74 -8.66
C ILE A 6 4.61 -27.30 -8.50
N ARG A 7 3.99 -27.70 -7.40
CA ARG A 7 2.72 -27.12 -6.99
C ARG A 7 3.03 -25.69 -6.58
N PRO A 8 2.38 -24.66 -7.18
CA PRO A 8 2.45 -23.31 -6.64
C PRO A 8 2.05 -23.43 -5.17
N ILE A 9 2.90 -22.92 -4.27
CA ILE A 9 2.52 -22.74 -2.88
C ILE A 9 1.19 -22.02 -2.93
N SER A 10 0.15 -22.68 -2.41
CA SER A 10 -1.23 -22.21 -2.35
C SER A 10 -1.26 -20.70 -2.16
N ASN A 11 -2.10 -19.98 -2.91
CA ASN A 11 -2.46 -18.59 -2.60
C ASN A 11 -2.87 -18.52 -1.12
N ILE A 12 -1.91 -18.29 -0.23
CA ILE A 12 -2.21 -18.00 1.16
C ILE A 12 -2.92 -16.67 1.09
N GLU A 13 -4.20 -16.66 1.45
CA GLU A 13 -4.97 -15.42 1.50
C GLU A 13 -4.23 -14.46 2.44
N LYS A 14 -3.65 -13.41 1.85
CA LYS A 14 -3.00 -12.35 2.62
C LYS A 14 -4.09 -11.64 3.42
N LYS A 15 -3.76 -11.26 4.66
CA LYS A 15 -4.66 -10.43 5.47
C LYS A 15 -4.95 -9.14 4.70
N ALA A 16 -6.23 -8.82 4.46
CA ALA A 16 -6.63 -7.57 3.85
C ALA A 16 -6.80 -6.49 4.92
N ILE A 17 -6.24 -5.30 4.69
CA ILE A 17 -6.44 -4.12 5.54
C ILE A 17 -6.84 -2.96 4.64
N THR A 18 -7.98 -2.34 4.95
CA THR A 18 -8.43 -1.11 4.31
C THR A 18 -8.26 0.04 5.29
N MET A 19 -7.69 1.14 4.83
CA MET A 19 -7.43 2.31 5.67
C MET A 19 -7.44 3.59 4.84
N THR A 20 -7.59 4.71 5.54
CA THR A 20 -7.42 6.05 4.97
C THR A 20 -6.17 6.68 5.57
N GLY A 21 -5.35 7.31 4.74
CA GLY A 21 -4.11 7.94 5.19
C GLY A 21 -3.23 8.41 4.05
N THR A 22 -2.04 8.90 4.39
CA THR A 22 -1.08 9.47 3.44
C THR A 22 0.24 8.71 3.50
N LEU A 23 0.87 8.51 2.34
CA LEU A 23 2.24 8.01 2.25
C LEU A 23 3.23 9.16 2.46
N PHE A 24 4.21 8.97 3.33
CA PHE A 24 5.27 9.97 3.53
C PHE A 24 6.24 10.06 2.34
N LEU A 25 6.41 8.96 1.62
CA LEU A 25 7.34 8.82 0.50
C LEU A 25 6.67 8.01 -0.62
N PRO A 26 7.11 8.18 -1.89
CA PRO A 26 6.64 7.33 -2.98
C PRO A 26 6.80 5.84 -2.65
N LEU A 27 5.75 5.07 -2.89
CA LEU A 27 5.76 3.63 -2.63
C LEU A 27 6.74 2.93 -3.59
N ARG A 28 7.69 2.16 -3.04
CA ARG A 28 8.66 1.39 -3.84
C ARG A 28 8.67 -0.09 -3.46
N ILE A 29 8.79 -0.95 -4.46
CA ILE A 29 8.97 -2.39 -4.27
C ILE A 29 10.30 -2.65 -3.56
N ARG A 30 10.30 -3.57 -2.59
CA ARG A 30 11.40 -3.93 -1.67
C ARG A 30 11.71 -2.90 -0.57
N GLU A 31 11.08 -1.74 -0.57
CA GLU A 31 11.17 -0.77 0.53
C GLU A 31 9.98 -0.91 1.49
N ARG A 32 10.08 -0.29 2.67
CA ARG A 32 8.99 -0.22 3.64
C ARG A 32 8.15 1.03 3.39
N ALA A 33 6.83 0.88 3.40
CA ALA A 33 5.93 2.04 3.30
C ALA A 33 5.76 2.69 4.68
N TRP A 34 5.87 4.02 4.72
CA TRP A 34 5.52 4.83 5.89
C TRP A 34 4.15 5.44 5.65
N ILE A 35 3.18 5.08 6.49
CA ILE A 35 1.79 5.49 6.36
C ILE A 35 1.39 6.26 7.60
N SER A 36 0.88 7.47 7.38
CA SER A 36 0.18 8.25 8.39
C SER A 36 -1.32 8.07 8.20
N THR A 37 -2.02 7.77 9.28
CA THR A 37 -3.48 7.85 9.37
C THR A 37 -3.82 8.96 10.37
N GLN A 38 -5.08 9.40 10.43
CA GLN A 38 -5.54 10.42 11.38
C GLN A 38 -5.09 10.20 12.85
N THR A 39 -4.92 8.95 13.29
CA THR A 39 -4.61 8.63 14.70
C THR A 39 -3.23 8.04 14.91
N HIS A 40 -2.62 7.44 13.89
CA HIS A 40 -1.39 6.68 14.04
C HIS A 40 -0.51 6.77 12.80
N THR A 41 0.80 6.79 13.02
CA THR A 41 1.79 6.55 11.97
C THR A 41 2.43 5.18 12.19
N PHE A 42 2.58 4.41 11.11
CA PHE A 42 3.24 3.11 11.18
C PHE A 42 3.98 2.79 9.88
N MET A 43 4.87 1.81 9.99
CA MET A 43 5.69 1.33 8.89
C MET A 43 5.31 -0.11 8.56
N THR A 44 5.18 -0.43 7.27
CA THR A 44 4.90 -1.79 6.82
C THR A 44 6.18 -2.64 6.80
N THR A 45 6.04 -3.94 6.59
CA THR A 45 7.15 -4.74 6.04
C THR A 45 7.42 -4.36 4.58
N ALA A 46 8.49 -4.91 3.99
CA ALA A 46 8.86 -4.58 2.62
C ALA A 46 7.70 -4.87 1.65
N VAL A 47 7.45 -3.91 0.75
CA VAL A 47 6.45 -4.02 -0.31
C VAL A 47 6.93 -5.06 -1.31
N GLU A 48 6.10 -6.06 -1.59
CA GLU A 48 6.38 -7.10 -2.58
C GLU A 48 5.81 -6.73 -3.95
N ARG A 49 4.58 -6.19 -3.97
CA ARG A 49 3.86 -5.87 -5.20
C ARG A 49 3.00 -4.63 -5.03
N ILE A 50 2.95 -3.80 -6.05
CA ILE A 50 1.93 -2.76 -6.19
C ILE A 50 0.92 -3.30 -7.20
N LEU A 51 -0.34 -3.39 -6.80
CA LEU A 51 -1.40 -4.00 -7.60
C LEU A 51 -2.19 -2.97 -8.38
N GLU A 52 -2.47 -1.83 -7.75
CA GLU A 52 -3.27 -0.76 -8.34
C GLU A 52 -2.81 0.59 -7.81
N ILE A 53 -2.80 1.59 -8.68
CA ILE A 53 -2.61 2.99 -8.33
C ILE A 53 -3.73 3.77 -9.02
N SER A 54 -4.45 4.58 -8.24
CA SER A 54 -5.45 5.51 -8.72
C SER A 54 -5.20 6.90 -8.13
N GLY A 55 -5.96 7.91 -8.57
CA GLY A 55 -5.82 9.27 -8.06
C GLY A 55 -6.13 9.41 -6.56
N ASN A 56 -6.94 8.52 -5.99
CA ASN A 56 -7.38 8.58 -4.60
C ASN A 56 -7.05 7.33 -3.77
N SER A 57 -6.38 6.33 -4.35
CA SER A 57 -6.06 5.09 -3.65
C SER A 57 -4.85 4.37 -4.23
N ILE A 58 -4.22 3.53 -3.42
CA ILE A 58 -3.24 2.54 -3.84
C ILE A 58 -3.56 1.20 -3.18
N VAL A 59 -3.46 0.13 -3.96
CA VAL A 59 -3.50 -1.25 -3.48
C VAL A 59 -2.13 -1.87 -3.63
N PHE A 60 -1.56 -2.36 -2.54
CA PHE A 60 -0.25 -3.01 -2.56
C PHE A 60 -0.17 -4.16 -1.55
N GLU A 61 0.80 -5.04 -1.74
CA GLU A 61 1.02 -6.21 -0.91
C GLU A 61 2.41 -6.17 -0.29
N THR A 62 2.46 -6.54 0.98
CA THR A 62 3.66 -7.00 1.67
C THR A 62 3.56 -8.51 1.88
N ARG A 63 4.57 -9.14 2.51
CA ARG A 63 4.66 -10.58 2.73
C ARG A 63 3.34 -11.27 3.08
N ASN A 64 2.63 -10.74 4.08
CA ASN A 64 1.43 -11.38 4.64
C ASN A 64 0.17 -10.50 4.55
N THR A 65 0.25 -9.30 3.96
CA THR A 65 -0.82 -8.31 4.07
C THR A 65 -1.04 -7.59 2.74
N ARG A 66 -2.29 -7.51 2.31
CA ARG A 66 -2.75 -6.61 1.25
C ARG A 66 -3.30 -5.35 1.91
N TYR A 67 -2.76 -4.21 1.52
CA TYR A 67 -3.20 -2.90 1.95
C TYR A 67 -4.02 -2.24 0.85
N ASN A 68 -5.23 -1.80 1.19
CA ASN A 68 -6.05 -0.90 0.39
C ASN A 68 -5.99 0.48 1.07
N LEU A 69 -5.05 1.31 0.64
CA LEU A 69 -4.87 2.66 1.18
C LEU A 69 -5.67 3.64 0.34
N LYS A 70 -6.61 4.35 0.97
CA LYS A 70 -7.28 5.52 0.39
C LYS A 70 -6.58 6.78 0.88
N TYR A 71 -6.30 7.72 -0.01
CA TYR A 71 -5.74 9.00 0.39
C TYR A 71 -6.78 9.83 1.15
N GLU A 72 -6.34 10.54 2.19
CA GLU A 72 -7.18 11.55 2.80
C GLU A 72 -7.47 12.63 1.75
N ASN A 73 -8.75 12.95 1.54
CA ASN A 73 -9.12 14.09 0.71
C ASN A 73 -8.68 15.34 1.48
N VAL A 74 -7.55 15.93 1.07
CA VAL A 74 -7.26 17.30 1.46
C VAL A 74 -8.25 18.16 0.66
N PRO A 75 -9.18 18.90 1.30
CA PRO A 75 -9.98 19.86 0.56
C PRO A 75 -9.03 20.82 -0.15
N ASN A 76 -9.23 21.03 -1.45
CA ASN A 76 -8.46 21.94 -2.31
C ASN A 76 -8.57 23.43 -1.91
N GLU A 77 -8.91 23.74 -0.65
CA GLU A 77 -8.98 25.10 -0.13
C GLU A 77 -7.60 25.56 0.33
N THR A 78 -6.72 25.79 -0.62
CA THR A 78 -5.62 26.76 -0.48
C THR A 78 -5.24 27.21 -1.88
N GLU A 79 -6.15 27.97 -2.50
CA GLU A 79 -5.74 28.96 -3.47
C GLU A 79 -4.69 29.83 -2.79
N VAL A 80 -3.43 29.67 -3.19
CA VAL A 80 -2.35 30.54 -2.75
C VAL A 80 -2.60 31.88 -3.45
N MET A 81 -3.28 32.79 -2.77
CA MET A 81 -3.31 34.20 -3.16
C MET A 81 -1.92 34.77 -2.90
N CYS A 82 -1.07 34.79 -3.93
CA CYS A 82 0.16 35.57 -3.88
C CYS A 82 -0.23 37.06 -3.85
N ALA A 83 0.25 37.78 -2.83
CA ALA A 83 0.15 39.24 -2.74
C ALA A 83 1.15 39.94 -3.67
#